data_AF-A0AAV4DXI5-F1
#
_entry.id   AF-A0AAV4DXI5-F1
#
_cell.length_a   1.000
_cell.length_b   1.000
_cell.length_c   1.000
_cell.angle_alpha   90.00
_cell.angle_beta   90.00
_cell.angle_gamma   90.00
#
_symmetry.space_group_name_H-M   'P 1'
#
loop_
_entity.id
_entity.type
_entity.pdbx_description
1 polymer ?
#
loop_
_entity_poly.entity_id
_entity_poly.type
_entity_poly.pdbx_seq_one_letter_code
_entity_poly.pdbx_strand_id
1 'polypeptide(L)'
;MATHAPYQLDLDNQKRNVFVTQLHDRDDEEDITAFPVVKESGDKLIETGINTLQKTLLLKKEVEVDKVNAQLEAKRYEFKQRMETCSHRQIQVQKKQQQMKDRVSKFEKFIQENEAKRRRAIQKYQQEVKLREQKAIEFSSLHDQLQHYKNRLRKLEAKAKAYKIYEEYLQGVIDAMPEDYLPTSEDKVKGLMMRHRTLSESNKGLVANLDDISDELECCRKELELLTEEHQKHHLSDTSQLSQLQGKKEEVKDCNEQMEQNFQMNKGEMRKKRTETGIIFMAIDNIYDKCKKSTDPVLGKADWDTKLNRIRDYLHEREGVVNFVNDTSSSASGSASFDGMRGRSYSKSNLKVTGR
;
A
#
# COMPACT_ATOMS: atom_id res chain seq x y z
N MET A 1 -59.02 33.53 31.99
CA MET A 1 -60.23 33.64 32.83
C MET A 1 -59.79 33.75 34.27
N ALA A 2 -59.81 34.95 34.83
CA ALA A 2 -59.35 35.24 36.18
C ALA A 2 -60.55 35.26 37.14
N THR A 3 -60.56 34.37 38.12
CA THR A 3 -61.60 34.28 39.15
C THR A 3 -61.29 35.27 40.27
N HIS A 4 -62.09 36.34 40.37
CA HIS A 4 -62.05 37.29 41.48
C HIS A 4 -62.55 36.63 42.77
N ALA A 5 -61.75 36.67 43.83
CA ALA A 5 -62.22 36.40 45.19
C ALA A 5 -62.88 37.68 45.76
N PRO A 6 -64.00 37.58 46.50
CA PRO A 6 -64.64 38.73 47.10
C PRO A 6 -63.87 39.19 48.34
N TYR A 7 -63.53 40.48 48.39
CA TYR A 7 -62.95 41.12 49.58
C TYR A 7 -64.02 41.19 50.68
N GLN A 8 -63.77 40.54 51.82
CA GLN A 8 -64.60 40.63 53.02
C GLN A 8 -64.03 41.72 53.94
N LEU A 9 -64.82 42.77 54.16
CA LEU A 9 -64.48 43.91 55.01
C LEU A 9 -65.05 43.65 56.41
N ASP A 10 -64.24 43.15 57.33
CA ASP A 10 -64.62 43.04 58.73
C ASP A 10 -64.54 44.42 59.38
N LEU A 11 -65.69 45.07 59.53
CA LEU A 11 -65.85 46.32 60.29
C LEU A 11 -66.03 45.98 61.77
N ASP A 12 -64.99 46.16 62.57
CA ASP A 12 -65.11 46.14 64.03
C ASP A 12 -66.07 47.22 64.53
N ASN A 13 -66.87 46.88 65.55
CA ASN A 13 -67.88 47.74 66.15
C ASN A 13 -67.31 49.10 66.59
N GLN A 14 -67.98 50.16 66.15
CA GLN A 14 -67.70 51.57 66.44
C GLN A 14 -67.66 51.82 67.96
N LYS A 15 -66.45 52.05 68.53
CA LYS A 15 -66.33 52.48 69.93
C LYS A 15 -66.92 53.88 70.06
N ARG A 16 -68.00 53.97 70.86
CA ARG A 16 -68.65 55.24 71.24
C ARG A 16 -67.61 56.18 71.86
N ASN A 17 -67.43 57.33 71.23
CA ASN A 17 -66.76 58.49 71.82
C ASN A 17 -67.59 58.93 73.03
N VAL A 18 -67.11 58.68 74.24
CA VAL A 18 -67.68 59.26 75.46
C VAL A 18 -66.93 60.56 75.72
N PHE A 19 -67.54 61.66 75.30
CA PHE A 19 -67.23 62.99 75.83
C PHE A 19 -67.74 63.02 77.27
N VAL A 20 -66.83 63.11 78.25
CA VAL A 20 -67.18 63.50 79.63
C VAL A 20 -66.80 64.96 79.78
N THR A 21 -67.76 65.83 79.53
CA THR A 21 -67.73 67.23 79.95
C THR A 21 -68.27 67.35 81.37
N GLN A 22 -67.44 67.92 82.25
CA GLN A 22 -67.78 68.81 83.37
C GLN A 22 -68.89 68.41 84.36
N LEU A 23 -68.47 68.09 85.59
CA LEU A 23 -69.13 68.35 86.88
C LEU A 23 -67.97 68.66 87.85
N HIS A 24 -67.52 69.90 88.00
CA HIS A 24 -67.94 70.87 89.04
C HIS A 24 -68.50 70.21 90.30
N ASP A 25 -67.66 70.14 91.34
CA ASP A 25 -68.03 70.50 92.72
C ASP A 25 -66.82 71.25 93.30
N ARG A 26 -67.03 72.54 93.59
CA ARG A 26 -66.13 73.38 94.38
C ARG A 26 -66.68 73.33 95.80
N ASP A 27 -65.90 72.76 96.71
CA ASP A 27 -66.07 73.03 98.14
C ASP A 27 -65.03 74.10 98.50
N ASP A 28 -65.46 75.35 98.37
CA ASP A 28 -64.91 76.46 99.13
C ASP A 28 -65.67 76.45 100.48
N GLU A 29 -65.02 76.23 101.62
CA GLU A 29 -65.40 76.84 102.90
C GLU A 29 -64.36 76.55 104.02
N GLU A 30 -63.59 77.60 104.34
CA GLU A 30 -63.29 78.05 105.70
C GLU A 30 -62.54 77.13 106.69
N ASP A 31 -61.23 76.93 106.48
CA ASP A 31 -60.31 76.66 107.60
C ASP A 31 -59.95 77.99 108.29
N ILE A 32 -60.86 78.44 109.15
CA ILE A 32 -60.67 79.60 110.03
C ILE A 32 -59.51 79.29 110.98
N THR A 33 -58.42 80.07 110.87
CA THR A 33 -57.31 80.08 111.81
C THR A 33 -57.81 80.42 113.22
N ALA A 34 -58.05 79.39 114.02
CA ALA A 34 -58.44 79.53 115.42
C ALA A 34 -57.27 80.13 116.22
N PHE A 35 -57.32 81.43 116.48
CA PHE A 35 -56.44 82.06 117.46
C PHE A 35 -56.79 81.53 118.86
N PRO A 36 -55.82 81.03 119.64
CA PRO A 36 -56.08 80.52 120.98
C PRO A 36 -56.45 81.68 121.92
N VAL A 37 -57.74 81.77 122.25
CA VAL A 37 -58.28 82.71 123.25
C VAL A 37 -57.85 82.26 124.64
N VAL A 38 -57.06 83.10 125.31
CA VAL A 38 -56.65 82.93 126.72
C VAL A 38 -57.88 83.14 127.60
N LYS A 39 -58.45 82.05 128.11
CA LYS A 39 -59.62 82.05 129.03
C LYS A 39 -59.20 82.17 130.50
N GLU A 40 -58.40 83.18 130.85
CA GLU A 40 -58.05 83.45 132.25
C GLU A 40 -58.19 84.93 132.61
N SER A 41 -58.84 85.18 133.74
CA SER A 41 -59.25 86.47 134.29
C SER A 41 -58.07 87.34 134.75
N GLY A 42 -58.19 88.65 134.52
CA GLY A 42 -57.11 89.67 134.59
C GLY A 42 -56.27 89.74 135.87
N ASP A 43 -56.75 89.21 136.98
CA ASP A 43 -56.02 89.24 138.26
C ASP A 43 -54.97 88.11 138.42
N LYS A 44 -54.91 87.12 137.51
CA LYS A 44 -53.88 86.06 137.51
C LYS A 44 -52.75 86.26 136.49
N LEU A 45 -52.85 87.29 135.66
CA LEU A 45 -51.87 87.61 134.60
C LEU A 45 -50.70 88.49 135.09
N ILE A 46 -50.79 89.03 136.31
CA ILE A 46 -49.77 89.95 136.86
C ILE A 46 -48.69 89.20 137.66
N GLU A 47 -48.96 87.99 138.17
CA GLU A 47 -47.99 87.20 138.95
C GLU A 47 -47.08 86.28 138.11
N THR A 48 -47.35 86.05 136.82
CA THR A 48 -46.65 85.04 135.99
C THR A 48 -45.83 85.62 134.82
N GLY A 49 -45.47 86.90 134.88
CA GLY A 49 -44.78 87.64 133.79
C GLY A 49 -43.40 87.12 133.37
N ILE A 50 -42.75 86.24 134.14
CA ILE A 50 -41.42 85.67 133.83
C ILE A 50 -41.53 84.28 133.18
N ASN A 51 -42.54 83.49 133.54
CA ASN A 51 -42.77 82.14 133.00
C ASN A 51 -43.45 82.17 131.61
N THR A 52 -44.19 83.23 131.31
CA THR A 52 -44.78 83.46 129.98
C THR A 52 -43.70 83.72 128.91
N LEU A 53 -42.62 84.42 129.23
CA LEU A 53 -41.55 84.73 128.28
C LEU A 53 -40.75 83.48 127.87
N GLN A 54 -40.41 82.60 128.83
CA GLN A 54 -39.73 81.33 128.54
C GLN A 54 -40.62 80.38 127.72
N LYS A 55 -41.93 80.32 128.03
CA LYS A 55 -42.90 79.54 127.26
C LYS A 55 -43.03 80.06 125.82
N THR A 56 -43.00 81.37 125.59
CA THR A 56 -42.98 81.96 124.23
C THR A 56 -41.67 81.70 123.48
N LEU A 57 -40.53 81.61 124.17
CA LEU A 57 -39.22 81.35 123.56
C LEU A 57 -39.07 79.87 123.17
N LEU A 58 -39.61 78.97 123.99
CA LEU A 58 -39.71 77.53 123.70
C LEU A 58 -40.66 77.29 122.53
N LEU A 59 -41.84 77.94 122.51
CA LEU A 59 -42.71 77.94 121.32
C LEU A 59 -42.02 78.48 120.07
N LYS A 60 -41.22 79.55 120.18
CA LYS A 60 -40.48 80.10 119.04
C LYS A 60 -39.43 79.12 118.50
N LYS A 61 -38.77 78.35 119.38
CA LYS A 61 -37.83 77.29 119.01
C LYS A 61 -38.54 76.06 118.44
N GLU A 62 -39.70 75.71 118.98
CA GLU A 62 -40.57 74.65 118.44
C GLU A 62 -41.05 75.02 117.03
N VAL A 63 -41.53 76.26 116.82
CA VAL A 63 -41.87 76.78 115.49
C VAL A 63 -40.66 76.82 114.54
N GLU A 64 -39.45 77.12 115.04
CA GLU A 64 -38.23 77.09 114.24
C GLU A 64 -37.83 75.65 113.84
N VAL A 65 -37.95 74.69 114.77
CA VAL A 65 -37.73 73.26 114.51
C VAL A 65 -38.78 72.71 113.56
N ASP A 66 -40.05 73.08 113.72
CA ASP A 66 -41.14 72.68 112.82
C ASP A 66 -40.96 73.27 111.43
N LYS A 67 -40.49 74.53 111.34
CA LYS A 67 -40.14 75.15 110.06
C LYS A 67 -38.97 74.44 109.37
N VAL A 68 -37.93 74.06 110.11
CA VAL A 68 -36.79 73.30 109.59
C VAL A 68 -37.23 71.88 109.20
N ASN A 69 -38.08 71.23 109.99
CA ASN A 69 -38.65 69.93 109.69
C ASN A 69 -39.52 69.98 108.43
N ALA A 70 -40.39 70.98 108.29
CA ALA A 70 -41.18 71.20 107.08
C ALA A 70 -40.29 71.45 105.85
N GLN A 71 -39.19 72.19 105.99
CA GLN A 71 -38.20 72.38 104.91
C GLN A 71 -37.46 71.09 104.57
N LEU A 72 -37.09 70.28 105.57
CA LEU A 72 -36.46 68.98 105.39
C LEU A 72 -37.40 67.99 104.69
N GLU A 73 -38.68 67.96 105.09
CA GLU A 73 -39.72 67.16 104.46
C GLU A 73 -39.99 67.60 103.02
N ALA A 74 -40.07 68.91 102.76
CA ALA A 74 -40.17 69.45 101.41
C ALA A 74 -38.97 69.03 100.53
N LYS A 75 -37.74 69.09 101.07
CA LYS A 75 -36.53 68.64 100.34
C LYS A 75 -36.47 67.13 100.14
N ARG A 76 -36.91 66.34 101.13
CA ARG A 76 -37.06 64.88 100.99
C ARG A 76 -38.09 64.53 99.92
N TYR A 77 -39.21 65.26 99.88
CA TYR A 77 -40.24 65.10 98.86
C TYR A 77 -39.71 65.48 97.46
N GLU A 78 -39.05 66.63 97.31
CA GLU A 78 -38.38 67.02 96.05
C GLU A 78 -37.36 65.97 95.60
N PHE A 79 -36.54 65.45 96.51
CA PHE A 79 -35.55 64.41 96.18
C PHE A 79 -36.22 63.11 95.75
N LYS A 80 -37.27 62.68 96.46
CA LYS A 80 -38.07 61.50 96.10
C LYS A 80 -38.68 61.67 94.70
N GLN A 81 -39.27 62.82 94.41
CA GLN A 81 -39.84 63.12 93.09
C GLN A 81 -38.77 63.15 91.98
N ARG A 82 -37.57 63.70 92.25
CA ARG A 82 -36.43 63.64 91.33
C ARG A 82 -35.94 62.21 91.11
N MET A 83 -35.90 61.39 92.16
CA MET A 83 -35.49 59.99 92.06
C MET A 83 -36.52 59.18 91.25
N GLU A 84 -37.81 59.39 91.47
CA GLU A 84 -38.90 58.78 90.71
C GLU A 84 -38.86 59.17 89.23
N THR A 85 -38.65 60.45 88.92
CA THR A 85 -38.51 60.92 87.53
C THR A 85 -37.25 60.39 86.85
N CYS A 86 -36.11 60.33 87.55
CA CYS A 86 -34.89 59.70 87.05
C CYS A 86 -35.08 58.19 86.81
N SER A 87 -35.72 57.47 87.75
CA SER A 87 -36.04 56.05 87.62
C SER A 87 -36.96 55.81 86.42
N HIS A 88 -38.00 56.63 86.26
CA HIS A 88 -38.90 56.57 85.12
C HIS A 88 -38.16 56.83 83.79
N ARG A 89 -37.28 57.83 83.75
CA ARG A 89 -36.44 58.12 82.57
C ARG A 89 -35.48 56.97 82.26
N GLN A 90 -34.88 56.35 83.26
CA GLN A 90 -33.99 55.19 83.10
C GLN A 90 -34.74 54.01 82.47
N ILE A 91 -35.93 53.69 82.98
CA ILE A 91 -36.80 52.63 82.43
C ILE A 91 -37.18 52.96 80.98
N GLN A 92 -37.55 54.20 80.68
CA GLN A 92 -37.87 54.61 79.30
C GLN A 92 -36.68 54.47 78.35
N VAL A 93 -35.47 54.87 78.77
CA VAL A 93 -34.25 54.73 77.96
C VAL A 93 -33.92 53.26 77.74
N GLN A 94 -34.00 52.42 78.78
CA GLN A 94 -33.77 50.98 78.66
C GLN A 94 -34.79 50.34 77.71
N LYS A 95 -36.07 50.72 77.80
CA LYS A 95 -37.12 50.26 76.87
C LYS A 95 -36.82 50.68 75.43
N LYS A 96 -36.41 51.93 75.19
CA LYS A 96 -36.02 52.41 73.86
C LYS A 96 -34.78 51.68 73.32
N GLN A 97 -33.79 51.42 74.17
CA GLN A 97 -32.60 50.67 73.79
C GLN A 97 -32.95 49.22 73.42
N GLN A 98 -33.81 48.56 74.20
CA GLN A 98 -34.29 47.21 73.89
C GLN A 98 -35.06 47.18 72.57
N GLN A 99 -35.98 48.12 72.34
CA GLN A 99 -36.70 48.24 71.07
C GLN A 99 -35.76 48.46 69.88
N MET A 100 -34.69 49.24 70.05
CA MET A 100 -33.69 49.44 69.01
C MET A 100 -32.90 48.15 68.73
N LYS A 101 -32.47 47.42 69.78
CA LYS A 101 -31.82 46.11 69.63
C LYS A 101 -32.74 45.10 68.90
N ASP A 102 -34.02 45.05 69.26
CA ASP A 102 -34.99 44.16 68.63
C ASP A 102 -35.20 44.51 67.15
N ARG A 103 -35.23 45.81 66.81
CA ARG A 103 -35.30 46.28 65.41
C ARG A 103 -34.04 45.90 64.63
N VAL A 104 -32.85 46.11 65.19
CA VAL A 104 -31.59 45.72 64.56
C VAL A 104 -31.57 44.22 64.31
N SER A 105 -31.94 43.40 65.29
CA SER A 105 -32.00 41.94 65.12
C SER A 105 -33.00 41.52 64.02
N LYS A 106 -34.16 42.18 63.94
CA LYS A 106 -35.13 41.93 62.85
C LYS A 106 -34.57 42.32 61.48
N PHE A 107 -33.90 43.47 61.37
CA PHE A 107 -33.28 43.89 60.11
C PHE A 107 -32.13 42.98 59.71
N GLU A 108 -31.29 42.55 60.65
CA GLU A 108 -30.21 41.61 60.38
C GLU A 108 -30.76 40.27 59.86
N LYS A 109 -31.81 39.72 60.49
CA LYS A 109 -32.51 38.53 59.98
C LYS A 109 -33.08 38.76 58.58
N PHE A 110 -33.70 39.91 58.33
CA PHE A 110 -34.25 40.24 57.01
C PHE A 110 -33.16 40.34 55.94
N ILE A 111 -32.01 40.95 56.25
CA ILE A 111 -30.85 41.03 55.34
C ILE A 111 -30.33 39.63 55.05
N GLN A 112 -30.10 38.80 56.08
CA GLN A 112 -29.63 37.42 55.92
C GLN A 112 -30.59 36.57 55.07
N GLU A 113 -31.89 36.69 55.29
CA GLU A 113 -32.92 36.01 54.50
C GLU A 113 -32.95 36.51 53.05
N ASN A 114 -32.82 37.82 52.83
CA ASN A 114 -32.79 38.39 51.48
C ASN A 114 -31.53 37.96 50.72
N GLU A 115 -30.37 37.99 51.37
CA GLU A 115 -29.12 37.48 50.81
C GLU A 115 -29.19 35.98 50.52
N ALA A 116 -29.83 35.20 51.38
CA ALA A 116 -30.07 33.77 51.13
C ALA A 116 -30.99 33.58 49.91
N LYS A 117 -32.06 34.38 49.77
CA LYS A 117 -32.96 34.36 48.59
C LYS A 117 -32.20 34.75 47.32
N ARG A 118 -31.38 35.81 47.37
CA ARG A 118 -30.54 36.26 46.25
C ARG A 118 -29.54 35.18 45.85
N ARG A 119 -28.83 34.57 46.81
CA ARG A 119 -27.89 33.47 46.54
C ARG A 119 -28.57 32.27 45.91
N ARG A 120 -29.73 31.84 46.43
CA ARG A 120 -30.50 30.73 45.84
C ARG A 120 -30.96 31.05 44.41
N ALA A 121 -31.43 32.27 44.16
CA ALA A 121 -31.85 32.70 42.82
C ALA A 121 -30.68 32.69 41.83
N ILE A 122 -29.51 33.21 42.23
CA ILE A 122 -28.30 33.21 41.40
C ILE A 122 -27.83 31.77 41.13
N GLN A 123 -27.80 30.91 42.14
CA GLN A 123 -27.41 29.50 41.97
C GLN A 123 -28.35 28.77 41.02
N LYS A 124 -29.67 28.96 41.18
CA LYS A 124 -30.68 28.38 40.29
C LYS A 124 -30.49 28.84 38.85
N TYR A 125 -30.30 30.15 38.64
CA TYR A 125 -30.01 30.71 37.32
C TYR A 125 -28.75 30.12 36.70
N GLN A 126 -27.65 30.03 37.46
CA GLN A 126 -26.40 29.43 36.97
C GLN A 126 -26.55 27.96 36.62
N GLN A 127 -27.31 27.19 37.40
CA GLN A 127 -27.62 25.79 37.10
C GLN A 127 -28.46 25.66 35.82
N GLU A 128 -29.48 26.49 35.65
CA GLU A 128 -30.32 26.50 34.46
C GLU A 128 -29.53 26.87 33.19
N VAL A 129 -28.63 27.85 33.27
CA VAL A 129 -27.75 28.22 32.15
C VAL A 129 -26.84 27.06 31.76
N LYS A 130 -26.16 26.44 32.72
CA LYS A 130 -25.29 25.27 32.46
C LYS A 130 -26.06 24.10 31.86
N LEU A 131 -27.25 23.81 32.39
CA LEU A 131 -28.10 22.75 31.86
C LEU A 131 -28.55 23.06 30.43
N ARG A 132 -28.92 24.31 30.14
CA ARG A 132 -29.29 24.75 28.79
C ARG A 132 -28.13 24.58 27.81
N GLU A 133 -26.91 24.97 28.20
CA GLU A 133 -25.71 24.82 27.37
C GLU A 133 -25.40 23.35 27.09
N GLN A 134 -25.44 22.48 28.11
CA GLN A 134 -25.27 21.04 27.93
C GLN A 134 -26.31 20.45 26.97
N LYS A 135 -27.59 20.81 27.16
CA LYS A 135 -28.68 20.34 26.29
C LYS A 135 -28.56 20.88 24.86
N ALA A 136 -28.06 22.09 24.67
CA ALA A 136 -27.82 22.66 23.34
C ALA A 136 -26.70 21.90 22.60
N ILE A 137 -25.62 21.54 23.30
CA ILE A 137 -24.53 20.73 22.73
C ILE A 137 -25.03 19.33 22.38
N GLU A 138 -25.76 18.67 23.29
CA GLU A 138 -26.38 17.37 23.04
C GLU A 138 -27.31 17.42 21.82
N PHE A 139 -28.17 18.45 21.75
CA PHE A 139 -29.09 18.65 20.63
C PHE A 139 -28.35 18.82 19.31
N SER A 140 -27.30 19.64 19.27
CA SER A 140 -26.48 19.83 18.07
C SER A 140 -25.84 18.51 17.62
N SER A 141 -25.25 17.76 18.56
CA SER A 141 -24.62 16.46 18.26
C SER A 141 -25.64 15.45 17.72
N LEU A 142 -26.81 15.33 18.35
CA LEU A 142 -27.88 14.45 17.88
C LEU A 142 -28.42 14.89 16.51
N HIS A 143 -28.52 16.20 16.27
CA HIS A 143 -28.95 16.74 15.00
C HIS A 143 -27.96 16.38 13.87
N ASP A 144 -26.66 16.54 14.11
CA ASP A 144 -25.62 16.19 13.15
C ASP A 144 -25.62 14.68 12.85
N GLN A 145 -25.75 13.85 13.87
CA GLN A 145 -25.89 12.39 13.71
C GLN A 145 -27.11 12.02 12.87
N LEU A 146 -28.27 12.62 13.17
CA LEU A 146 -29.50 12.41 12.42
C LEU A 146 -29.34 12.82 10.95
N GLN A 147 -28.70 13.95 10.69
CA GLN A 147 -28.43 14.40 9.33
C GLN A 147 -27.46 13.47 8.59
N HIS A 148 -26.42 12.98 9.27
CA HIS A 148 -25.52 11.96 8.74
C HIS A 148 -26.28 10.68 8.35
N TYR A 149 -27.13 10.15 9.24
CA TYR A 149 -27.91 8.95 8.94
C TYR A 149 -28.93 9.16 7.82
N LYS A 150 -29.60 10.33 7.75
CA LYS A 150 -30.49 10.67 6.63
C LYS A 150 -29.74 10.69 5.30
N ASN A 151 -28.54 11.27 5.27
CA ASN A 151 -27.72 11.30 4.07
C ASN A 151 -27.24 9.90 3.68
N ARG A 152 -26.85 9.07 4.65
CA ARG A 152 -26.50 7.66 4.41
C ARG A 152 -27.70 6.87 3.85
N LEU A 153 -28.89 7.07 4.40
CA LEU A 153 -30.11 6.43 3.93
C LEU A 153 -30.39 6.80 2.47
N ARG A 154 -30.39 8.11 2.12
CA ARG A 154 -30.58 8.55 0.73
C ARG A 154 -29.56 7.93 -0.24
N LYS A 155 -28.29 7.84 0.16
CA LYS A 155 -27.25 7.19 -0.64
C LYS A 155 -27.52 5.69 -0.83
N LEU A 156 -27.96 5.00 0.23
CA LEU A 156 -28.30 3.58 0.16
C LEU A 156 -29.55 3.34 -0.68
N GLU A 157 -30.59 4.17 -0.56
CA GLU A 157 -31.79 4.10 -1.39
C GLU A 157 -31.47 4.34 -2.87
N ALA A 158 -30.61 5.31 -3.18
CA ALA A 158 -30.16 5.55 -4.55
C ALA A 158 -29.41 4.34 -5.11
N LYS A 159 -28.51 3.73 -4.31
CA LYS A 159 -27.82 2.49 -4.68
C LYS A 159 -28.78 1.32 -4.86
N ALA A 160 -29.74 1.13 -3.96
CA ALA A 160 -30.75 0.07 -4.05
C ALA A 160 -31.58 0.22 -5.33
N LYS A 161 -32.03 1.44 -5.65
CA LYS A 161 -32.73 1.72 -6.91
C LYS A 161 -31.87 1.43 -8.14
N ALA A 162 -30.59 1.82 -8.12
CA ALA A 162 -29.67 1.53 -9.21
C ALA A 162 -29.43 0.01 -9.38
N TYR A 163 -29.35 -0.74 -8.27
CA TYR A 163 -29.12 -2.18 -8.31
C TYR A 163 -30.38 -3.01 -8.59
N LYS A 164 -31.58 -2.46 -8.38
CA LYS A 164 -32.86 -3.13 -8.67
C LYS A 164 -32.95 -3.63 -10.11
N ILE A 165 -32.38 -2.90 -11.07
CA ILE A 165 -32.35 -3.30 -12.48
C ILE A 165 -31.62 -4.64 -12.66
N TYR A 166 -30.52 -4.85 -11.93
CA TYR A 166 -29.78 -6.13 -12.00
C TYR A 166 -30.51 -7.25 -11.28
N GLU A 167 -31.20 -6.95 -10.18
CA GLU A 167 -32.05 -7.92 -9.50
C GLU A 167 -33.17 -8.42 -10.42
N GLU A 168 -33.90 -7.51 -11.07
CA GLU A 168 -34.96 -7.83 -12.04
C GLU A 168 -34.41 -8.64 -13.22
N TYR A 169 -33.24 -8.27 -13.73
CA TYR A 169 -32.55 -9.05 -14.77
C TYR A 169 -32.21 -10.46 -14.31
N LEU A 170 -31.61 -10.62 -13.12
CA LEU A 170 -31.24 -11.94 -12.58
C LEU A 170 -32.46 -12.81 -12.30
N GLN A 171 -33.57 -12.22 -11.85
CA GLN A 171 -34.85 -12.91 -11.72
C GLN A 171 -35.35 -13.39 -13.09
N GLY A 172 -35.32 -12.54 -14.13
CA GLY A 172 -35.70 -12.94 -15.48
C GLY A 172 -34.82 -14.06 -16.06
N VAL A 173 -33.52 -14.08 -15.72
CA VAL A 173 -32.62 -15.19 -16.09
C VAL A 173 -32.99 -16.48 -15.37
N ILE A 174 -33.40 -16.41 -14.10
CA ILE A 174 -33.87 -17.57 -13.34
C ILE A 174 -35.18 -18.09 -13.91
N ASP A 175 -36.10 -17.21 -14.33
CA ASP A 175 -37.38 -17.62 -14.92
C ASP A 175 -37.22 -18.30 -16.29
N ALA A 176 -36.21 -17.90 -17.06
CA ALA A 176 -35.88 -18.51 -18.35
C ALA A 176 -35.09 -19.84 -18.24
N MET A 177 -34.65 -20.19 -17.04
CA MET A 177 -33.80 -21.34 -16.77
C MET A 177 -34.62 -22.58 -16.39
N PRO A 178 -34.17 -23.80 -16.74
CA PRO A 178 -34.82 -25.03 -16.28
C PRO A 178 -34.88 -25.10 -14.74
N GLU A 179 -36.01 -25.56 -14.19
CA GLU A 179 -36.26 -25.56 -12.73
C GLU A 179 -35.20 -26.33 -11.92
N ASP A 180 -34.59 -27.37 -12.49
CA ASP A 180 -33.61 -28.24 -11.82
C ASP A 180 -32.16 -27.72 -11.88
N TYR A 181 -31.91 -26.59 -12.56
CA TYR A 181 -30.54 -26.12 -12.80
C TYR A 181 -29.85 -25.55 -11.56
N LEU A 182 -30.63 -25.02 -10.62
CA LEU A 182 -30.16 -24.52 -9.34
C LEU A 182 -30.80 -25.33 -8.22
N PRO A 183 -30.06 -25.65 -7.15
CA PRO A 183 -30.64 -26.30 -5.99
C PRO A 183 -31.77 -25.44 -5.42
N THR A 184 -32.81 -26.08 -4.89
CA THR A 184 -33.98 -25.46 -4.24
C THR A 184 -33.61 -24.77 -2.92
N SER A 185 -32.72 -23.78 -2.98
CA SER A 185 -32.44 -22.84 -1.90
C SER A 185 -33.47 -21.72 -1.90
N GLU A 186 -33.70 -21.14 -0.73
CA GLU A 186 -34.65 -20.02 -0.52
C GLU A 186 -34.32 -18.80 -1.40
N ASP A 187 -33.05 -18.63 -1.80
CA ASP A 187 -32.60 -17.54 -2.68
C ASP A 187 -31.90 -18.09 -3.94
N LYS A 188 -32.68 -18.21 -5.01
CA LYS A 188 -32.20 -18.66 -6.33
C LYS A 188 -31.17 -17.69 -6.94
N VAL A 189 -31.26 -16.38 -6.66
CA VAL A 189 -30.31 -15.38 -7.17
C VAL A 189 -28.94 -15.61 -6.54
N LYS A 190 -28.88 -15.81 -5.23
CA LYS A 190 -27.64 -16.16 -4.54
C LYS A 190 -27.05 -17.49 -5.03
N GLY A 191 -27.90 -18.49 -5.30
CA GLY A 191 -27.49 -19.76 -5.91
C GLY A 191 -26.79 -19.55 -7.26
N LEU A 192 -27.39 -18.74 -8.14
CA LEU A 192 -26.83 -18.38 -9.43
C LEU A 192 -25.49 -17.65 -9.29
N MET A 193 -25.39 -16.68 -8.38
CA MET A 193 -24.15 -15.95 -8.11
C MET A 193 -23.02 -16.86 -7.63
N MET A 194 -23.32 -17.78 -6.71
CA MET A 194 -22.33 -18.74 -6.19
C MET A 194 -21.84 -19.66 -7.30
N ARG A 195 -22.73 -20.17 -8.14
CA ARG A 195 -22.35 -21.02 -9.27
C ARG A 195 -21.52 -20.26 -10.30
N HIS A 196 -21.91 -19.04 -10.66
CA HIS A 196 -21.10 -18.17 -11.52
C HIS A 196 -19.72 -17.95 -10.93
N ARG A 197 -19.61 -17.70 -9.62
CA ARG A 197 -18.32 -17.54 -8.95
C ARG A 197 -17.45 -18.78 -9.10
N THR A 198 -17.97 -19.97 -8.79
CA THR A 198 -17.23 -21.22 -8.93
C THR A 198 -16.81 -21.48 -10.37
N LEU A 199 -17.69 -21.25 -11.34
CA LEU A 199 -17.36 -21.40 -12.76
C LEU A 199 -16.33 -20.38 -13.23
N SER A 200 -16.42 -19.13 -12.78
CA SER A 200 -15.45 -18.08 -13.10
C SER A 200 -14.08 -18.39 -12.52
N GLU A 201 -14.02 -18.85 -11.27
CA GLU A 201 -12.78 -19.29 -10.61
C GLU A 201 -12.19 -20.51 -11.32
N SER A 202 -13.00 -21.51 -11.67
CA SER A 202 -12.56 -22.68 -12.44
C SER A 202 -12.06 -22.30 -13.84
N ASN A 203 -12.77 -21.41 -14.55
CA ASN A 203 -12.35 -20.94 -15.86
C ASN A 203 -11.02 -20.17 -15.80
N LYS A 204 -10.83 -19.32 -14.78
CA LYS A 204 -9.54 -18.66 -14.55
C LYS A 204 -8.41 -19.66 -14.34
N GLY A 205 -8.65 -20.72 -13.57
CA GLY A 205 -7.69 -21.81 -13.40
C GLY A 205 -7.39 -22.55 -14.71
N LEU A 206 -8.40 -22.84 -15.52
CA LEU A 206 -8.22 -23.49 -16.82
C LEU A 206 -7.43 -22.63 -17.80
N VAL A 207 -7.70 -21.32 -17.84
CA VAL A 207 -6.94 -20.38 -18.69
C VAL A 207 -5.49 -20.31 -18.24
N ALA A 208 -5.23 -20.18 -16.94
CA ALA A 208 -3.85 -20.18 -16.42
C ALA A 208 -3.11 -21.48 -16.77
N ASN A 209 -3.74 -22.63 -16.61
CA ASN A 209 -3.15 -23.91 -17.00
C ASN A 209 -2.89 -24.01 -18.52
N LEU A 210 -3.75 -23.41 -19.35
CA LEU A 210 -3.54 -23.37 -20.79
C LEU A 210 -2.32 -22.51 -21.12
N ASP A 211 -2.19 -21.35 -20.48
CA ASP A 211 -1.04 -20.47 -20.64
C ASP A 211 0.26 -21.20 -20.23
N ASP A 212 0.27 -21.89 -19.09
CA ASP A 212 1.41 -22.69 -18.63
C ASP A 212 1.79 -23.79 -19.65
N ILE A 213 0.81 -24.54 -20.18
CA ILE A 213 1.05 -25.56 -21.21
C ILE A 213 1.56 -24.94 -22.51
N SER A 214 1.06 -23.75 -22.88
CA SER A 214 1.52 -23.03 -24.07
C SER A 214 2.99 -22.63 -23.93
N ASP A 215 3.39 -22.15 -22.76
CA ASP A 215 4.78 -21.78 -22.46
C ASP A 215 5.70 -23.01 -22.48
N GLU A 216 5.25 -24.15 -21.92
CA GLU A 216 5.97 -25.42 -21.99
C GLU A 216 6.14 -25.89 -23.43
N LEU A 217 5.08 -25.82 -24.25
CA LEU A 217 5.13 -26.17 -25.67
C LEU A 217 6.08 -25.27 -26.46
N GLU A 218 6.12 -23.97 -26.16
CA GLU A 218 7.06 -23.04 -26.79
C GLU A 218 8.51 -23.40 -26.41
N CYS A 219 8.77 -23.76 -25.15
CA CYS A 219 10.09 -24.21 -24.72
C CYS A 219 10.50 -25.51 -25.46
N CYS A 220 9.63 -26.52 -25.50
CA CYS A 220 9.92 -27.76 -26.23
C CYS A 220 10.13 -27.52 -27.74
N ARG A 221 9.39 -26.57 -28.35
CA ARG A 221 9.60 -26.19 -29.75
C ARG A 221 10.98 -25.56 -29.97
N LYS A 222 11.41 -24.65 -29.09
CA LYS A 222 12.75 -24.06 -29.14
C LYS A 222 13.85 -25.12 -28.99
N GLU A 223 13.68 -26.05 -28.04
CA GLU A 223 14.62 -27.16 -27.87
C GLU A 223 14.72 -28.05 -29.11
N LEU A 224 13.57 -28.36 -29.74
CA LEU A 224 13.54 -29.12 -30.98
C LEU A 224 14.24 -28.37 -32.12
N GLU A 225 13.98 -27.06 -32.26
CA GLU A 225 14.63 -26.23 -33.27
C GLU A 225 16.16 -26.26 -33.11
N LEU A 226 16.66 -26.04 -31.88
CA LEU A 226 18.09 -26.13 -31.58
C LEU A 226 18.68 -27.51 -31.95
N LEU A 227 18.00 -28.60 -31.57
CA LEU A 227 18.46 -29.95 -31.90
C LEU A 227 18.48 -30.19 -33.42
N THR A 228 17.50 -29.66 -34.15
CA THR A 228 17.47 -29.77 -35.62
C THR A 228 18.58 -28.96 -36.28
N GLU A 229 18.88 -27.76 -35.79
CA GLU A 229 20.01 -26.94 -36.26
C GLU A 229 21.35 -27.63 -36.00
N GLU A 230 21.54 -28.19 -34.79
CA GLU A 230 22.73 -28.98 -34.46
C GLU A 230 22.87 -30.20 -35.38
N HIS A 231 21.78 -30.94 -35.61
CA HIS A 231 21.79 -32.08 -36.51
C HIS A 231 22.12 -31.67 -37.95
N GLN A 232 21.54 -30.58 -38.47
CA GLN A 232 21.87 -30.07 -39.79
C GLN A 232 23.34 -29.66 -39.89
N LYS A 233 23.89 -29.02 -38.85
CA LYS A 233 25.31 -28.66 -38.77
C LYS A 233 26.20 -29.90 -38.80
N HIS A 234 25.85 -30.94 -38.05
CA HIS A 234 26.54 -32.23 -38.09
C HIS A 234 26.47 -32.88 -39.48
N HIS A 235 25.29 -32.93 -40.09
CA HIS A 235 25.11 -33.47 -41.44
C HIS A 235 25.95 -32.71 -42.47
N LEU A 236 26.02 -31.37 -42.41
CA LEU A 236 26.86 -30.56 -43.29
C LEU A 236 28.36 -30.84 -43.05
N SER A 237 28.79 -30.98 -41.79
CA SER A 237 30.15 -31.38 -41.45
C SER A 237 30.50 -32.74 -42.05
N ASP A 238 29.64 -33.75 -41.86
CA ASP A 238 29.85 -35.11 -42.37
C ASP A 238 29.84 -35.14 -43.90
N THR A 239 28.94 -34.38 -44.53
CA THR A 239 28.91 -34.23 -46.01
C THR A 239 30.20 -33.59 -46.53
N SER A 240 30.72 -32.57 -45.84
CA SER A 240 32.01 -31.96 -46.17
C SER A 240 33.16 -32.96 -46.03
N GLN A 241 33.18 -33.75 -44.97
CA GLN A 241 34.18 -34.82 -44.78
C GLN A 241 34.07 -35.90 -45.86
N LEU A 242 32.85 -36.32 -46.23
CA LEU A 242 32.60 -37.27 -47.30
C LEU A 242 33.10 -36.74 -48.65
N SER A 243 32.85 -35.46 -48.95
CA SER A 243 33.36 -34.82 -50.17
C SER A 243 34.89 -34.80 -50.21
N GLN A 244 35.55 -34.49 -49.07
CA GLN A 244 37.01 -34.55 -48.97
C GLN A 244 37.55 -35.97 -49.18
N LEU A 245 36.89 -36.99 -48.61
CA LEU A 245 37.28 -38.39 -48.79
C LEU A 245 37.04 -38.88 -50.23
N GLN A 246 35.95 -38.44 -50.88
CA GLN A 246 35.69 -38.73 -52.29
C GLN A 246 36.75 -38.10 -53.18
N GLY A 247 37.10 -36.83 -52.96
CA GLY A 247 38.20 -36.17 -53.69
C GLY A 247 39.52 -36.92 -53.55
N LYS A 248 39.91 -37.30 -52.32
CA LYS A 248 41.11 -38.14 -52.10
C LYS A 248 41.04 -39.49 -52.82
N LYS A 249 39.86 -40.12 -52.87
CA LYS A 249 39.68 -41.39 -53.57
C LYS A 249 39.83 -41.21 -55.08
N GLU A 250 39.29 -40.14 -55.65
CA GLU A 250 39.42 -39.80 -57.07
C GLU A 250 40.89 -39.50 -57.42
N GLU A 251 41.58 -38.68 -56.63
CA GLU A 251 43.01 -38.41 -56.80
C GLU A 251 43.85 -39.69 -56.84
N VAL A 252 43.62 -40.61 -55.89
CA VAL A 252 44.32 -41.90 -55.84
C VAL A 252 43.95 -42.77 -57.04
N LYS A 253 42.67 -42.77 -57.46
CA LYS A 253 42.21 -43.55 -58.62
C LYS A 253 42.86 -43.04 -59.91
N ASP A 254 42.89 -41.73 -60.12
CA ASP A 254 43.50 -41.09 -61.29
C ASP A 254 45.01 -41.37 -61.34
N CYS A 255 45.70 -41.26 -60.20
CA CYS A 255 47.12 -41.62 -60.09
C CYS A 255 47.37 -43.10 -60.44
N ASN A 256 46.51 -44.00 -59.95
CA ASN A 256 46.61 -45.43 -60.25
C ASN A 256 46.33 -45.73 -61.73
N GLU A 257 45.32 -45.10 -62.33
CA GLU A 257 45.04 -45.22 -63.78
C GLU A 257 46.21 -44.71 -64.62
N GLN A 258 46.80 -43.58 -64.24
CA GLN A 258 47.99 -43.05 -64.92
C GLN A 258 49.18 -44.01 -64.80
N MET A 259 49.40 -44.59 -63.62
CA MET A 259 50.45 -45.59 -63.40
C MET A 259 50.21 -46.87 -64.22
N GLU A 260 48.97 -47.34 -64.31
CA GLU A 260 48.59 -48.50 -65.13
C GLU A 260 48.78 -48.22 -66.62
N GLN A 261 48.38 -47.04 -67.11
CA GLN A 261 48.63 -46.63 -68.50
C GLN A 261 50.12 -46.60 -68.83
N ASN A 262 50.93 -46.02 -67.95
CA ASN A 262 52.39 -46.00 -68.08
C ASN A 262 52.97 -47.43 -68.09
N PHE A 263 52.46 -48.31 -67.22
CA PHE A 263 52.86 -49.71 -67.19
C PHE A 263 52.50 -50.44 -68.49
N GLN A 264 51.29 -50.26 -69.04
CA GLN A 264 50.87 -50.87 -70.30
C GLN A 264 51.68 -50.34 -71.49
N MET A 265 51.98 -49.04 -71.53
CA MET A 265 52.84 -48.45 -72.55
C MET A 265 54.24 -49.08 -72.51
N ASN A 266 54.86 -49.11 -71.32
CA ASN A 266 56.16 -49.74 -71.10
C ASN A 266 56.15 -51.23 -71.49
N LYS A 267 55.09 -51.98 -71.12
CA LYS A 267 54.92 -53.38 -71.50
C LYS A 267 54.79 -53.55 -73.02
N GLY A 268 54.05 -52.65 -73.69
CA GLY A 268 53.93 -52.60 -75.14
C GLY A 268 55.27 -52.35 -75.81
N GLU A 269 56.06 -51.40 -75.31
CA GLU A 269 57.43 -51.13 -75.78
C GLU A 269 58.34 -52.34 -75.57
N MET A 270 58.29 -52.98 -74.40
CA MET A 270 59.06 -54.20 -74.14
C MET A 270 58.65 -55.34 -75.08
N ARG A 271 57.36 -55.49 -75.38
CA ARG A 271 56.88 -56.49 -76.35
C ARG A 271 57.41 -56.20 -77.75
N LYS A 272 57.39 -54.94 -78.20
CA LYS A 272 57.97 -54.52 -79.51
C LYS A 272 59.45 -54.86 -79.59
N LYS A 273 60.24 -54.45 -78.59
CA LYS A 273 61.67 -54.81 -78.49
C LYS A 273 61.86 -56.31 -78.54
N ARG A 274 61.07 -57.09 -77.78
CA ARG A 274 61.13 -58.56 -77.78
C ARG A 274 60.80 -59.16 -79.15
N THR A 275 59.81 -58.63 -79.87
CA THR A 275 59.49 -59.09 -81.23
C THR A 275 60.57 -58.72 -82.24
N GLU A 276 61.15 -57.51 -82.17
CA GLU A 276 62.27 -57.11 -83.02
C GLU A 276 63.48 -58.02 -82.79
N THR A 277 63.82 -58.30 -81.53
CA THR A 277 64.87 -59.27 -81.20
C THR A 277 64.52 -60.66 -81.76
N GLY A 278 63.25 -61.09 -81.66
CA GLY A 278 62.79 -62.35 -82.25
C GLY A 278 62.91 -62.40 -83.79
N ILE A 279 62.58 -61.31 -84.49
CA ILE A 279 62.74 -61.19 -85.94
C ILE A 279 64.22 -61.23 -86.32
N ILE A 280 65.09 -60.54 -85.57
CA ILE A 280 66.55 -60.60 -85.78
C ILE A 280 67.04 -62.04 -85.64
N PHE A 281 66.62 -62.74 -84.60
CA PHE A 281 66.94 -64.16 -84.40
C PHE A 281 66.41 -65.04 -85.54
N MET A 282 65.18 -64.83 -86.01
CA MET A 282 64.65 -65.55 -87.18
C MET A 282 65.42 -65.22 -88.48
N ALA A 283 65.86 -63.97 -88.66
CA ALA A 283 66.69 -63.59 -89.80
C ALA A 283 68.07 -64.27 -89.74
N ILE A 284 68.67 -64.35 -88.55
CA ILE A 284 69.89 -65.13 -88.32
C ILE A 284 69.66 -66.59 -88.69
N ASP A 285 68.56 -67.20 -88.24
CA ASP A 285 68.20 -68.58 -88.61
C ASP A 285 68.02 -68.76 -90.11
N ASN A 286 67.27 -67.87 -90.77
CA ASN A 286 67.04 -67.93 -92.21
C ASN A 286 68.34 -67.76 -93.03
N ILE A 287 69.26 -66.88 -92.61
CA ILE A 287 70.56 -66.70 -93.27
C ILE A 287 71.44 -67.92 -93.01
N TYR A 288 71.47 -68.40 -91.76
CA TYR A 288 72.19 -69.61 -91.39
C TYR A 288 71.74 -70.83 -92.22
N ASP A 289 70.44 -71.04 -92.37
CA ASP A 289 69.89 -72.13 -93.18
C ASP A 289 70.27 -72.01 -94.67
N LYS A 290 70.44 -70.79 -95.20
CA LYS A 290 70.96 -70.56 -96.57
C LYS A 290 72.47 -70.79 -96.70
N CYS A 291 73.22 -70.56 -95.63
CA CYS A 291 74.66 -70.84 -95.56
C CYS A 291 74.96 -72.32 -95.31
N LYS A 292 73.95 -73.12 -94.94
CA LYS A 292 74.08 -74.56 -94.73
C LYS A 292 74.42 -75.27 -96.04
N LYS A 293 75.53 -76.01 -96.07
CA LYS A 293 75.89 -76.86 -97.21
C LYS A 293 75.07 -78.16 -97.13
N SER A 294 74.79 -78.80 -98.26
CA SER A 294 74.00 -80.06 -98.30
C SER A 294 74.65 -81.22 -97.49
N THR A 295 75.89 -81.03 -97.05
CA THR A 295 76.72 -81.94 -96.26
C THR A 295 76.70 -81.66 -94.74
N ASP A 296 76.00 -80.62 -94.27
CA ASP A 296 76.01 -80.25 -92.85
C ASP A 296 74.95 -81.01 -92.01
N PRO A 297 75.32 -81.51 -90.81
CA PRO A 297 74.43 -82.28 -89.95
C PRO A 297 73.22 -81.46 -89.47
N VAL A 298 72.06 -82.13 -89.36
CA VAL A 298 70.82 -81.55 -88.81
C VAL A 298 70.99 -81.38 -87.29
N LEU A 299 71.61 -80.28 -86.89
CA LEU A 299 71.74 -79.89 -85.49
C LEU A 299 70.44 -79.23 -85.03
N GLY A 300 69.71 -79.90 -84.13
CA GLY A 300 68.61 -79.28 -83.40
C GLY A 300 69.10 -78.04 -82.63
N LYS A 301 68.37 -76.92 -82.75
CA LYS A 301 68.60 -75.61 -82.09
C LYS A 301 70.06 -75.33 -81.73
N ALA A 302 70.93 -75.12 -82.74
CA ALA A 302 72.27 -74.59 -82.51
C ALA A 302 72.23 -73.22 -81.81
N ASP A 303 73.20 -72.97 -80.93
CA ASP A 303 73.32 -71.72 -80.17
C ASP A 303 73.61 -70.53 -81.10
N TRP A 304 73.13 -69.34 -80.75
CA TRP A 304 73.11 -68.17 -81.64
C TRP A 304 74.51 -67.73 -82.07
N ASP A 305 75.49 -67.79 -81.15
CA ASP A 305 76.89 -67.49 -81.46
C ASP A 305 77.48 -68.47 -82.48
N THR A 306 77.06 -69.73 -82.43
CA THR A 306 77.52 -70.76 -83.37
C THR A 306 76.95 -70.51 -84.77
N LYS A 307 75.68 -70.07 -84.86
CA LYS A 307 75.04 -69.72 -86.14
C LYS A 307 75.68 -68.50 -86.80
N LEU A 308 75.92 -67.44 -86.03
CA LEU A 308 76.58 -66.23 -86.52
C LEU A 308 78.01 -66.48 -86.99
N ASN A 309 78.78 -67.30 -86.28
CA ASN A 309 80.12 -67.68 -86.70
C ASN A 309 80.11 -68.48 -88.02
N ARG A 310 79.16 -69.40 -88.22
CA ARG A 310 79.05 -70.10 -89.51
C ARG A 310 78.62 -69.20 -90.66
N ILE A 311 77.73 -68.24 -90.43
CA ILE A 311 77.40 -67.22 -91.43
C ILE A 311 78.65 -66.41 -91.80
N ARG A 312 79.45 -66.02 -90.80
CA ARG A 312 80.73 -65.33 -91.00
C ARG A 312 81.71 -66.17 -91.83
N ASP A 313 81.89 -67.43 -91.48
CA ASP A 313 82.80 -68.34 -92.19
C ASP A 313 82.35 -68.54 -93.64
N TYR A 314 81.04 -68.71 -93.88
CA TYR A 314 80.48 -68.81 -95.23
C TYR A 314 80.66 -67.50 -96.03
N LEU A 315 80.49 -66.35 -95.39
CA LEU A 315 80.75 -65.06 -96.02
C LEU A 315 82.23 -64.90 -96.37
N HIS A 316 83.15 -65.24 -95.47
CA HIS A 316 84.59 -65.21 -95.76
C HIS A 316 84.99 -66.22 -96.84
N GLU A 317 84.34 -67.38 -96.90
CA GLU A 317 84.55 -68.33 -97.99
C GLU A 317 84.05 -67.78 -99.32
N ARG A 318 82.84 -67.18 -99.38
CA ARG A 318 82.35 -66.55 -100.62
C ARG A 318 83.14 -65.30 -101.01
N GLU A 319 83.60 -64.51 -100.04
CA GLU A 319 84.48 -63.36 -100.28
C GLU A 319 85.84 -63.85 -100.79
N GLY A 320 86.36 -64.95 -100.24
CA GLY A 320 87.51 -65.68 -100.77
C GLY A 320 87.29 -66.17 -102.20
N VAL A 321 86.12 -66.74 -102.51
CA VAL A 321 85.76 -67.18 -103.87
C VAL A 321 85.56 -66.00 -104.82
N VAL A 322 84.96 -64.89 -104.39
CA VAL A 322 84.80 -63.68 -105.21
C VAL A 322 86.13 -63.00 -105.46
N ASN A 323 87.03 -62.94 -104.48
CA ASN A 323 88.39 -62.45 -104.67
C ASN A 323 89.20 -63.39 -105.57
N PHE A 324 89.04 -64.71 -105.45
CA PHE A 324 89.63 -65.69 -106.35
C PHE A 324 89.09 -65.54 -107.79
N VAL A 325 87.77 -65.31 -107.95
CA VAL A 325 87.15 -65.06 -109.26
C VAL A 325 87.54 -63.69 -109.83
N ASN A 326 87.69 -62.64 -109.02
CA ASN A 326 88.17 -61.31 -109.44
C ASN A 326 89.66 -61.32 -109.82
N ASP A 327 90.47 -62.14 -109.14
CA ASP A 327 91.88 -62.40 -109.50
C ASP A 327 91.99 -63.30 -110.76
N THR A 328 90.94 -64.05 -111.10
CA THR A 328 90.84 -64.82 -112.36
C THR A 328 90.15 -64.04 -113.50
N SER A 329 89.45 -62.93 -113.20
CA SER A 329 88.66 -62.14 -114.17
C SER A 329 89.22 -60.73 -114.44
N SER A 330 90.43 -60.42 -113.97
CA SER A 330 91.22 -59.28 -114.42
C SER A 330 92.02 -59.53 -115.72
N SER A 331 91.82 -60.68 -116.37
CA SER A 331 92.27 -60.99 -117.74
C SER A 331 91.11 -61.29 -118.70
N ALA A 332 90.06 -60.46 -118.74
CA ALA A 332 89.18 -60.31 -119.90
C ALA A 332 88.15 -59.20 -119.67
N SER A 333 88.59 -57.97 -119.95
CA SER A 333 87.84 -56.89 -120.62
C SER A 333 86.30 -56.96 -120.69
N GLY A 334 85.69 -55.83 -120.35
CA GLY A 334 84.78 -55.17 -121.31
C GLY A 334 83.41 -54.75 -120.80
N SER A 335 83.35 -53.52 -120.28
CA SER A 335 82.34 -52.49 -120.60
C SER A 335 80.88 -52.91 -120.89
N ALA A 336 79.94 -52.36 -120.11
CA ALA A 336 78.94 -51.41 -120.64
C ALA A 336 78.09 -50.82 -119.50
N SER A 337 78.06 -49.49 -119.47
CA SER A 337 77.20 -48.64 -118.66
C SER A 337 75.79 -48.52 -119.26
N PHE A 338 74.74 -48.48 -118.45
CA PHE A 338 73.54 -47.62 -118.61
C PHE A 338 72.67 -47.79 -117.35
N ASP A 339 72.60 -46.84 -116.43
CA ASP A 339 71.78 -45.61 -116.43
C ASP A 339 70.28 -45.86 -116.15
N GLY A 340 69.69 -44.99 -115.33
CA GLY A 340 68.26 -45.01 -114.99
C GLY A 340 67.95 -45.05 -113.49
N MET A 341 68.27 -44.01 -112.72
CA MET A 341 67.41 -42.85 -112.43
C MET A 341 66.19 -43.10 -111.52
N ARG A 342 66.18 -42.28 -110.45
CA ARG A 342 65.04 -41.62 -109.78
C ARG A 342 64.12 -42.52 -108.94
N GLY A 343 63.80 -42.19 -107.70
CA GLY A 343 63.90 -40.91 -107.02
C GLY A 343 62.59 -40.59 -106.32
N ARG A 344 62.72 -39.80 -105.23
CA ARG A 344 61.67 -39.16 -104.42
C ARG A 344 60.96 -40.08 -103.42
N SER A 345 61.15 -39.94 -102.11
CA SER A 345 61.16 -38.76 -101.22
C SER A 345 59.82 -38.06 -101.07
N TYR A 346 59.59 -37.66 -99.81
CA TYR A 346 58.62 -36.72 -99.23
C TYR A 346 57.45 -37.40 -98.49
N SER A 347 57.47 -37.39 -97.15
CA SER A 347 57.10 -36.28 -96.23
C SER A 347 55.57 -36.17 -96.11
N LYS A 348 54.95 -35.79 -95.01
CA LYS A 348 55.33 -35.06 -93.80
C LYS A 348 54.10 -35.21 -92.88
N SER A 349 54.30 -35.47 -91.60
CA SER A 349 53.98 -34.53 -90.52
C SER A 349 52.51 -34.08 -90.37
N ASN A 350 52.04 -34.32 -89.14
CA ASN A 350 51.57 -33.31 -88.20
C ASN A 350 50.07 -32.95 -88.10
N LEU A 351 49.64 -33.13 -86.84
CA LEU A 351 49.02 -32.16 -85.92
C LEU A 351 47.49 -32.04 -85.80
N LYS A 352 47.10 -32.29 -84.54
CA LYS A 352 46.19 -31.53 -83.64
C LYS A 352 44.68 -31.61 -83.84
N VAL A 353 44.02 -31.58 -82.67
CA VAL A 353 42.91 -30.72 -82.20
C VAL A 353 42.05 -31.59 -81.26
N THR A 354 42.30 -31.60 -79.94
CA THR A 354 41.57 -30.84 -78.89
C THR A 354 40.04 -30.95 -78.96
N GLY A 355 39.41 -31.45 -77.89
CA GLY A 355 38.00 -31.18 -77.60
C GLY A 355 37.31 -32.17 -76.67
N ARG A 356 37.49 -32.02 -75.35
CA ARG A 356 36.45 -31.55 -74.41
C ARG A 356 37.01 -31.49 -72.99
#